data_AF-A0A383ABL2-F1
#
_entry.id   AF-A0A383ABL2-F1
#
_cell.length_a   1.000
_cell.length_b   1.000
_cell.length_c   1.000
_cell.angle_alpha   90.00
_cell.angle_beta   90.00
_cell.angle_gamma   90.00
#
_symmetry.space_group_name_H-M   'P 1'
#
loop_
_entity.id
_entity.type
_entity.pdbx_description
1 polymer ?
#
loop_
_entity_poly.entity_id
_entity_poly.type
_entity_poly.pdbx_seq_one_letter_code
_entity_poly.pdbx_strand_id
1 'polypeptide(L)'
;MFKALEPDDISIKPFKVYKKFVVTHTDSGSGFFGVEGITGSLYKFTPSTAPVQAYSSSIYPYSQSFYKEPIYYQIKHLYYGGKTKDYANKPILSFGPNDTSKMKRDIHNKVNVIAVPTTFYGERIHPGSVKLVDNASSITIDLRDARDGNLYDNAYSASYASYKVNEF
;
A
#
# COMPACT_ATOMS: atom_id res chain seq x y z
N MET A 1 41.63 10.58 -39.01
CA MET A 1 41.58 11.38 -37.77
C MET A 1 40.11 11.60 -37.43
N PHE A 2 39.66 11.27 -36.23
CA PHE A 2 38.26 11.47 -35.84
C PHE A 2 38.02 12.95 -35.48
N LYS A 3 36.86 13.49 -35.88
CA LYS A 3 36.44 14.87 -35.60
C LYS A 3 36.13 15.02 -34.11
N ALA A 4 36.48 16.16 -33.51
CA ALA A 4 36.05 16.51 -32.15
C ALA A 4 34.54 16.84 -32.14
N LEU A 5 33.84 16.45 -31.07
CA LEU A 5 32.41 16.72 -30.89
C LEU A 5 32.20 18.20 -30.53
N GLU A 6 31.35 18.88 -31.31
CA GLU A 6 30.92 20.26 -31.04
C GLU A 6 29.71 20.26 -30.07
N PRO A 7 29.45 21.34 -29.33
CA PRO A 7 28.30 21.40 -28.41
C PRO A 7 26.94 21.11 -29.07
N ASP A 8 26.80 21.46 -30.36
CA ASP A 8 25.59 21.20 -31.15
C ASP A 8 25.46 19.72 -31.56
N ASP A 9 26.55 18.94 -31.51
CA ASP A 9 26.53 17.49 -31.70
C ASP A 9 25.95 16.76 -30.47
N ILE A 10 25.71 17.47 -29.36
CA ILE A 10 25.22 16.92 -28.10
C ILE A 10 23.72 17.21 -27.96
N SER A 11 22.89 16.17 -28.06
CA SER A 11 21.45 16.26 -27.76
C SER A 11 21.12 15.58 -26.44
N ILE A 12 20.72 16.38 -25.43
CA ILE A 12 20.24 15.86 -24.15
C ILE A 12 18.71 15.91 -24.14
N LYS A 13 18.08 14.74 -24.17
CA LYS A 13 16.62 14.60 -24.03
C LYS A 13 16.31 14.11 -22.61
N PRO A 14 15.66 14.90 -21.76
CA PRO A 14 15.25 14.42 -20.45
C PRO A 14 14.20 13.32 -20.62
N PHE A 15 14.33 12.26 -19.83
CA PHE A 15 13.32 11.20 -19.72
C PHE A 15 13.10 10.85 -18.26
N LYS A 16 11.91 10.35 -17.95
CA LYS A 16 11.54 9.92 -16.60
C LYS A 16 11.75 8.42 -16.48
N VAL A 17 12.49 8.01 -15.46
CA VAL A 17 12.69 6.60 -15.10
C VAL A 17 11.98 6.28 -13.79
N TYR A 18 11.42 5.08 -13.74
CA TYR A 18 10.78 4.53 -12.56
C TYR A 18 11.57 3.32 -12.08
N LYS A 19 11.81 3.25 -10.77
CA LYS A 19 12.43 2.08 -10.15
C LYS A 19 11.37 0.99 -9.98
N LYS A 20 11.75 -0.26 -10.28
CA LYS A 20 10.92 -1.44 -10.07
C LYS A 20 11.52 -2.27 -8.95
N PHE A 21 10.67 -2.68 -8.01
CA PHE A 21 11.04 -3.53 -6.89
C PHE A 21 10.15 -4.78 -6.91
N VAL A 22 10.73 -5.91 -6.50
CA VAL A 22 10.03 -7.19 -6.37
C VAL A 22 10.35 -7.72 -4.98
N VAL A 23 9.31 -7.95 -4.19
CA VAL A 23 9.41 -8.50 -2.84
C VAL A 23 8.68 -9.83 -2.85
N THR A 24 9.24 -10.81 -2.17
CA THR A 24 8.66 -12.15 -2.05
C THR A 24 8.65 -12.59 -0.60
N HIS A 25 7.95 -13.69 -0.30
CA HIS A 25 7.85 -14.22 1.07
C HIS A 25 9.19 -14.68 1.66
N THR A 26 10.22 -14.88 0.84
CA THR A 26 11.58 -15.29 1.29
C THR A 26 12.51 -14.11 1.57
N ASP A 27 12.06 -12.88 1.31
CA ASP A 27 12.91 -11.70 1.40
C ASP A 27 13.18 -11.29 2.85
N SER A 28 14.32 -11.72 3.40
CA SER A 28 14.81 -11.31 4.70
C SER A 28 15.80 -10.15 4.55
N GLY A 29 15.37 -8.93 4.89
CA GLY A 29 16.26 -7.76 4.96
C GLY A 29 15.91 -6.59 4.05
N SER A 30 14.86 -6.68 3.23
CA SER A 30 14.43 -5.57 2.35
C SER A 30 13.72 -4.41 3.06
N GLY A 31 13.46 -4.54 4.37
CA GLY A 31 12.78 -3.54 5.17
C GLY A 31 11.27 -3.43 4.90
N PHE A 32 10.72 -4.30 4.06
CA PHE A 32 9.28 -4.44 3.91
C PHE A 32 8.69 -5.25 5.06
N PHE A 33 7.57 -4.78 5.62
CA PHE A 33 6.85 -5.48 6.68
C PHE A 33 5.39 -5.66 6.31
N GLY A 34 4.91 -6.90 6.36
CA GLY A 34 3.49 -7.24 6.14
C GLY A 34 2.78 -7.41 7.47
N VAL A 35 2.14 -6.35 7.98
CA VAL A 35 1.48 -6.37 9.29
C VAL A 35 -0.04 -6.46 9.15
N GLU A 36 -0.65 -7.22 10.06
CA GLU A 36 -2.11 -7.35 10.14
C GLU A 36 -2.70 -6.39 11.17
N GLY A 37 -3.76 -5.67 10.79
CA GLY A 37 -4.61 -4.92 11.70
C GLY A 37 -5.95 -5.62 11.87
N ILE A 38 -6.44 -5.74 13.10
CA ILE A 38 -7.75 -6.31 13.41
C ILE A 38 -8.53 -5.29 14.25
N THR A 39 -9.83 -5.17 14.00
CA THR A 39 -10.71 -4.34 14.82
C THR A 39 -10.87 -4.94 16.23
N GLY A 40 -11.00 -4.08 17.24
CA GLY A 40 -11.15 -4.49 18.63
C GLY A 40 -11.48 -3.29 19.53
N SER A 41 -11.73 -3.50 20.81
CA SER A 41 -11.94 -2.37 21.72
C SER A 41 -10.61 -1.69 22.05
N LEU A 42 -10.53 -0.37 21.87
CA LEU A 42 -9.42 0.44 22.38
C LEU A 42 -9.59 0.86 23.85
N TYR A 43 -10.76 0.58 24.45
CA TYR A 43 -11.01 0.94 25.85
C TYR A 43 -10.08 0.12 26.76
N LYS A 44 -9.25 0.82 27.54
CA LYS A 44 -8.21 0.21 28.40
C LYS A 44 -7.24 -0.69 27.61
N PHE A 45 -6.82 -0.26 26.42
CA PHE A 45 -5.78 -0.95 25.67
C PHE A 45 -4.55 -1.22 26.55
N THR A 46 -4.21 -2.50 26.70
CA THR A 46 -3.12 -2.96 27.56
C THR A 46 -2.09 -3.70 26.71
N PRO A 47 -0.89 -3.13 26.50
CA PRO A 47 0.12 -3.71 25.60
C PRO A 47 0.51 -5.15 25.93
N SER A 48 0.50 -5.55 27.21
CA SER A 48 0.91 -6.90 27.65
C SER A 48 -0.06 -8.02 27.26
N THR A 49 -1.31 -7.70 26.95
CA THR A 49 -2.35 -8.67 26.57
C THR A 49 -2.85 -8.47 25.15
N ALA A 50 -2.41 -7.41 24.48
CA ALA A 50 -2.87 -7.05 23.15
C ALA A 50 -2.27 -7.99 22.09
N PRO A 51 -3.04 -8.37 21.05
CA PRO A 51 -2.52 -9.03 19.87
C PRO A 51 -1.38 -8.21 19.24
N VAL A 52 -0.22 -8.85 19.13
CA VAL A 52 0.99 -8.24 18.57
C VAL A 52 1.60 -9.17 17.53
N GLN A 53 2.06 -8.58 16.43
CA GLN A 53 2.90 -9.26 15.46
C GLN A 53 4.33 -8.74 15.63
N ALA A 54 5.27 -9.63 15.94
CA ALA A 54 6.67 -9.27 16.16
C ALA A 54 7.57 -9.96 15.14
N TYR A 55 8.49 -9.20 14.54
CA TYR A 55 9.52 -9.72 13.64
C TYR A 55 10.89 -9.84 14.31
N SER A 56 11.20 -8.89 15.20
CA SER A 56 12.39 -8.92 16.05
C SER A 56 12.04 -8.30 17.40
N SER A 57 12.09 -9.10 18.45
CA SER A 57 11.80 -8.69 19.84
C SER A 57 13.06 -8.61 20.71
N SER A 58 14.21 -9.01 20.17
CA SER A 58 15.46 -9.23 20.92
C SER A 58 16.41 -8.02 20.96
N ILE A 59 16.12 -6.97 20.19
CA ILE A 59 16.97 -5.76 20.14
C ILE A 59 16.28 -4.66 20.94
N TYR A 60 16.82 -4.33 22.11
CA TYR A 60 16.44 -3.12 22.84
C TYR A 60 17.28 -1.93 22.35
N PRO A 61 16.72 -0.73 22.09
CA PRO A 61 15.31 -0.33 22.23
C PRO A 61 14.44 -0.61 20.98
N TYR A 62 14.98 -1.26 19.96
CA TYR A 62 14.35 -1.41 18.64
C TYR A 62 13.61 -2.74 18.48
N SER A 63 12.46 -2.88 19.16
CA SER A 63 11.54 -4.00 18.88
C SER A 63 10.70 -3.69 17.63
N GLN A 64 10.65 -4.62 16.68
CA GLN A 64 9.76 -4.57 15.51
C GLN A 64 8.44 -5.27 15.85
N SER A 65 7.75 -4.71 16.84
CA SER A 65 6.49 -5.22 17.38
C SER A 65 5.34 -4.29 16.98
N PHE A 66 4.31 -4.86 16.37
CA PHE A 66 3.22 -4.15 15.75
C PHE A 66 1.89 -4.61 16.36
N TYR A 67 1.23 -3.73 17.08
CA TYR A 67 -0.07 -4.02 17.71
C TYR A 67 -1.20 -3.95 16.68
N LYS A 68 -2.06 -4.96 16.68
CA LYS A 68 -3.08 -5.12 15.62
C LYS A 68 -4.18 -4.07 15.70
N GLU A 69 -4.70 -3.75 16.89
CA GLU A 69 -5.78 -2.78 17.03
C GLU A 69 -5.33 -1.35 16.68
N PRO A 70 -4.19 -0.84 17.21
CA PRO A 70 -3.69 0.47 16.82
C PRO A 70 -3.48 0.62 15.31
N ILE A 71 -2.93 -0.42 14.63
CA ILE A 71 -2.78 -0.41 13.17
C ILE A 71 -4.14 -0.27 12.48
N TYR A 72 -5.11 -1.10 12.86
CA TYR A 72 -6.43 -1.07 12.25
C TYR A 72 -7.07 0.32 12.37
N TYR A 73 -7.07 0.90 13.56
CA TYR A 73 -7.69 2.21 13.79
C TYR A 73 -6.89 3.35 13.16
N GLN A 74 -5.56 3.25 13.06
CA GLN A 74 -4.74 4.22 12.33
C GLN A 74 -5.09 4.22 10.84
N ILE A 75 -5.14 3.04 10.21
CA ILE A 75 -5.53 2.91 8.80
C ILE A 75 -6.95 3.42 8.58
N LYS A 76 -7.89 3.04 9.45
CA LYS A 76 -9.27 3.52 9.39
C LYS A 76 -9.37 5.04 9.51
N HIS A 77 -8.61 5.63 10.42
CA HIS A 77 -8.60 7.07 10.65
C HIS A 77 -8.00 7.84 9.47
N LEU A 78 -6.84 7.42 8.98
CA LEU A 78 -6.12 8.10 7.89
C LEU A 78 -6.80 7.91 6.53
N TYR A 79 -7.29 6.70 6.24
CA TYR A 79 -7.71 6.32 4.90
C TYR A 79 -9.19 5.90 4.78
N TYR A 80 -9.98 5.91 5.84
CA TYR A 80 -11.39 5.51 5.73
C TYR A 80 -12.33 6.39 6.57
N GLY A 81 -11.94 7.64 6.82
CA GLY A 81 -12.82 8.64 7.45
C GLY A 81 -13.05 8.47 8.96
N GLY A 82 -12.35 7.56 9.64
CA GLY A 82 -12.44 7.45 11.11
C GLY A 82 -13.81 6.97 11.63
N LYS A 83 -14.52 7.79 12.40
CA LYS A 83 -15.62 7.34 13.29
C LYS A 83 -17.00 7.21 12.61
N THR A 84 -17.28 7.94 11.52
CA THR A 84 -18.54 7.80 10.77
C THR A 84 -18.29 7.69 9.26
N LYS A 85 -19.21 7.03 8.54
CA LYS A 85 -19.08 6.75 7.09
C LYS A 85 -19.04 8.03 6.24
N ASP A 86 -19.63 9.13 6.70
CA ASP A 86 -19.72 10.40 5.98
C ASP A 86 -18.36 11.08 5.72
N TYR A 87 -17.31 10.66 6.44
CA TYR A 87 -15.96 11.18 6.29
C TYR A 87 -15.15 10.43 5.21
N ALA A 88 -15.52 9.19 4.85
CA ALA A 88 -14.76 8.38 3.90
C ALA A 88 -14.77 8.96 2.47
N ASN A 89 -15.84 9.68 2.11
CA ASN A 89 -16.03 10.27 0.79
C ASN A 89 -15.53 11.72 0.68
N LYS A 90 -14.89 12.26 1.72
CA LYS A 90 -14.41 13.65 1.75
C LYS A 90 -12.88 13.68 1.61
N PRO A 91 -12.33 14.13 0.48
CA PRO A 91 -10.88 14.14 0.24
C PRO A 91 -10.06 14.82 1.34
N ILE A 92 -10.57 15.94 1.89
CA ILE A 92 -9.90 16.70 2.97
C ILE A 92 -9.80 15.93 4.30
N LEU A 93 -10.59 14.87 4.46
CA LEU A 93 -10.66 14.04 5.66
C LEU A 93 -9.94 12.71 5.47
N SER A 94 -9.20 12.56 4.36
CA SER A 94 -8.35 11.43 4.12
C SER A 94 -6.92 11.84 3.79
N PHE A 95 -5.97 11.04 4.23
CA PHE A 95 -4.55 11.28 3.98
C PHE A 95 -4.19 11.01 2.51
N GLY A 96 -3.49 11.96 1.90
CA GLY A 96 -2.92 11.85 0.56
C GLY A 96 -3.74 12.52 -0.56
N PRO A 97 -3.13 12.73 -1.75
CA PRO A 97 -3.74 13.50 -2.85
C PRO A 97 -4.68 12.68 -3.73
N ASN A 98 -5.21 11.55 -3.25
CA ASN A 98 -5.98 10.63 -4.08
C ASN A 98 -7.43 11.11 -4.24
N ASP A 99 -7.98 10.96 -5.43
CA ASP A 99 -9.36 11.31 -5.76
C ASP A 99 -10.32 10.27 -5.17
N THR A 100 -10.93 10.61 -4.03
CA THR A 100 -11.80 9.68 -3.30
C THR A 100 -13.06 9.31 -4.07
N SER A 101 -13.46 10.08 -5.08
CA SER A 101 -14.62 9.78 -5.93
C SER A 101 -14.41 8.56 -6.82
N LYS A 102 -13.17 8.16 -7.08
CA LYS A 102 -12.80 7.02 -7.94
C LYS A 102 -12.37 5.78 -7.15
N MET A 103 -12.55 5.82 -5.82
CA MET A 103 -12.07 4.81 -4.89
C MET A 103 -13.23 4.16 -4.15
N LYS A 104 -13.20 2.82 -4.03
CA LYS A 104 -14.15 2.10 -3.18
C LYS A 104 -13.48 1.93 -1.82
N ARG A 105 -14.03 2.60 -0.81
CA ARG A 105 -13.40 2.70 0.51
C ARG A 105 -14.23 1.95 1.56
N ASP A 106 -14.24 0.63 1.43
CA ASP A 106 -14.85 -0.25 2.42
C ASP A 106 -13.78 -0.97 3.23
N ILE A 107 -13.74 -0.69 4.53
CA ILE A 107 -12.87 -1.38 5.48
C ILE A 107 -13.69 -2.41 6.26
N HIS A 108 -13.27 -3.66 6.19
CA HIS A 108 -13.85 -4.77 6.95
C HIS A 108 -13.19 -4.85 8.33
N ASN A 109 -13.48 -5.88 9.13
CA ASN A 109 -12.92 -6.06 10.48
C ASN A 109 -11.41 -6.30 10.53
N LYS A 110 -10.75 -6.42 9.37
CA LYS A 110 -9.35 -6.78 9.24
C LYS A 110 -8.72 -6.07 8.05
N VAL A 111 -7.46 -5.69 8.19
CA VAL A 111 -6.64 -5.09 7.13
C VAL A 111 -5.26 -5.74 7.11
N ASN A 112 -4.71 -5.88 5.91
CA ASN A 112 -3.31 -6.25 5.71
C ASN A 112 -2.57 -5.01 5.20
N VAL A 113 -1.45 -4.66 5.84
CA VAL A 113 -0.67 -3.47 5.51
C VAL A 113 0.74 -3.91 5.13
N ILE A 114 1.18 -3.51 3.95
CA ILE A 114 2.56 -3.67 3.52
C ILE A 114 3.26 -2.33 3.73
N ALA A 115 4.11 -2.26 4.75
CA ALA A 115 4.92 -1.10 5.03
C ALA A 115 6.10 -1.06 4.06
N VAL A 116 6.26 0.09 3.39
CA VAL A 116 7.34 0.33 2.41
C VAL A 116 8.19 1.50 2.90
N PRO A 117 9.49 1.30 3.19
CA PRO A 117 10.33 2.36 3.72
C PRO A 117 10.69 3.39 2.63
N THR A 118 10.26 4.63 2.84
CA THR A 118 10.42 5.72 1.86
C THR A 118 11.89 6.04 1.55
N THR A 119 12.79 5.86 2.51
CA THR A 119 14.23 6.09 2.34
C THR A 119 14.84 5.23 1.23
N PHE A 120 14.37 3.99 1.05
CA PHE A 120 14.92 3.06 0.06
C PHE A 120 14.12 3.05 -1.25
N TYR A 121 12.80 3.25 -1.18
CA TYR A 121 11.88 3.02 -2.30
C TYR A 121 11.20 4.29 -2.84
N GLY A 122 11.38 5.43 -2.17
CA GLY A 122 10.78 6.72 -2.53
C GLY A 122 9.42 6.95 -1.89
N GLU A 123 8.84 8.12 -2.15
CA GLU A 123 7.65 8.61 -1.43
C GLU A 123 6.32 8.32 -2.12
N ARG A 124 6.34 7.89 -3.40
CA ARG A 124 5.12 7.65 -4.16
C ARG A 124 5.26 6.46 -5.10
N ILE A 125 4.24 5.60 -5.05
CA ILE A 125 4.06 4.48 -5.97
C ILE A 125 3.54 5.02 -7.31
N HIS A 126 4.09 4.51 -8.42
CA HIS A 126 3.64 4.89 -9.75
C HIS A 126 2.24 4.30 -10.04
N PRO A 127 1.22 5.11 -10.38
CA PRO A 127 -0.11 4.58 -10.66
C PRO A 127 -0.11 3.54 -11.77
N GLY A 128 -0.75 2.40 -11.54
CA GLY A 128 -0.79 1.27 -12.47
C GLY A 128 0.39 0.31 -12.36
N SER A 129 1.31 0.52 -11.41
CA SER A 129 2.51 -0.32 -11.28
C SER A 129 2.42 -1.40 -10.20
N VAL A 130 1.42 -1.38 -9.32
CA VAL A 130 1.30 -2.39 -8.25
C VAL A 130 0.74 -3.69 -8.82
N LYS A 131 1.40 -4.79 -8.47
CA LYS A 131 0.95 -6.17 -8.70
C LYS A 131 1.19 -6.96 -7.42
N LEU A 132 0.15 -7.64 -6.93
CA LEU A 132 0.25 -8.57 -5.82
C LEU A 132 -0.22 -9.94 -6.29
N VAL A 133 0.61 -10.95 -6.07
CA VAL A 133 0.27 -12.34 -6.38
C VAL A 133 0.33 -13.12 -5.07
N ASP A 134 -0.77 -13.76 -4.74
CA ASP A 134 -0.84 -14.74 -3.66
C ASP A 134 -1.10 -16.12 -4.26
N ASN A 135 -0.16 -17.03 -4.06
CA ASN A 135 -0.23 -18.42 -4.47
C ASN A 135 -0.01 -19.39 -3.29
N ALA A 136 -0.27 -18.93 -2.06
CA ALA A 136 -0.11 -19.75 -0.86
C ALA A 136 -1.19 -20.83 -0.71
N SER A 137 -2.33 -20.68 -1.39
CA SER A 137 -3.45 -21.63 -1.39
C SER A 137 -3.55 -22.41 -2.72
N SER A 138 -4.56 -23.25 -2.88
CA SER A 138 -4.86 -23.93 -4.16
C SER A 138 -5.34 -22.99 -5.26
N ILE A 139 -5.69 -21.75 -4.92
CA ILE A 139 -6.14 -20.72 -5.86
C ILE A 139 -5.10 -19.59 -5.87
N THR A 140 -4.69 -19.17 -7.07
CA THR A 140 -3.83 -18.01 -7.26
C THR A 140 -4.69 -16.75 -7.36
N ILE A 141 -4.44 -15.78 -6.49
CA ILE A 141 -5.05 -14.45 -6.54
C ILE A 141 -4.04 -13.48 -7.18
N ASP A 142 -4.43 -12.82 -8.26
CA ASP A 142 -3.60 -11.84 -8.98
C ASP A 142 -4.26 -10.45 -8.94
N LEU A 143 -3.87 -9.63 -7.98
CA LEU A 143 -4.40 -8.29 -7.79
C LEU A 143 -3.57 -7.24 -8.55
N ARG A 144 -4.27 -6.36 -9.27
CA ARG A 144 -3.68 -5.32 -10.13
C ARG A 144 -4.15 -3.93 -9.75
N ASP A 145 -3.25 -2.97 -9.90
CA ASP A 145 -3.52 -1.55 -9.67
C ASP A 145 -4.49 -0.97 -10.70
N ALA A 146 -5.58 -0.37 -10.21
CA ALA A 146 -6.57 0.33 -11.02
C ALA A 146 -6.16 1.77 -11.41
N ARG A 147 -4.99 2.25 -10.97
CA ARG A 147 -4.45 3.62 -11.10
C ARG A 147 -5.09 4.67 -10.19
N ASP A 148 -6.33 4.44 -9.76
CA ASP A 148 -7.09 5.36 -8.92
C ASP A 148 -6.99 5.04 -7.42
N GLY A 149 -6.19 4.06 -7.02
CA GLY A 149 -5.92 3.71 -5.61
C GLY A 149 -6.61 2.45 -5.08
N ASN A 150 -7.43 1.78 -5.90
CA ASN A 150 -7.95 0.44 -5.61
C ASN A 150 -7.12 -0.64 -6.32
N LEU A 151 -7.24 -1.87 -5.83
CA LEU A 151 -6.80 -3.07 -6.55
C LEU A 151 -8.02 -3.86 -7.05
N TYR A 152 -7.85 -4.58 -8.15
CA TYR A 152 -8.86 -5.51 -8.67
C TYR A 152 -8.23 -6.87 -8.97
N ASP A 153 -9.04 -7.93 -8.89
CA ASP A 153 -8.62 -9.26 -9.31
C ASP A 153 -8.62 -9.35 -10.83
N ASN A 154 -7.46 -9.68 -11.40
CA ASN A 154 -7.25 -9.79 -12.84
C ASN A 154 -8.16 -10.85 -13.48
N ALA A 155 -8.46 -11.95 -12.76
CA ALA A 155 -9.36 -12.99 -13.23
C ALA A 155 -10.81 -12.48 -13.41
N TYR A 156 -11.21 -11.47 -12.64
CA TYR A 156 -12.53 -10.84 -12.66
C TYR A 156 -12.50 -9.42 -13.24
N SER A 157 -11.53 -9.13 -14.11
CA SER A 157 -11.32 -7.80 -14.70
C SER A 157 -12.54 -7.30 -15.49
N ALA A 158 -13.28 -8.17 -16.16
CA ALA A 158 -14.51 -7.81 -16.88
C ALA A 158 -15.61 -7.30 -15.93
N SER A 159 -15.81 -8.01 -14.80
CA SER A 159 -16.76 -7.60 -13.76
C SER A 159 -16.33 -6.29 -13.10
N TYR A 160 -15.03 -6.12 -12.85
CA TYR A 160 -14.49 -4.85 -12.32
C TYR A 160 -14.69 -3.68 -13.30
N ALA A 161 -14.44 -3.88 -14.60
CA ALA A 161 -14.65 -2.84 -15.60
C ALA A 161 -16.12 -2.40 -15.67
N SER A 162 -17.06 -3.35 -15.61
CA SER A 162 -18.49 -3.04 -15.54
C SER A 162 -18.86 -2.29 -14.26
N TYR A 163 -18.38 -2.74 -13.09
CA TYR A 163 -18.56 -2.03 -11.83
C TYR A 163 -18.05 -0.59 -11.91
N LYS A 164 -16.86 -0.40 -12.48
CA LYS A 164 -16.21 0.91 -12.55
C LYS A 164 -17.01 1.94 -13.36
N VAL A 165 -17.73 1.50 -14.38
CA VAL A 165 -18.55 2.38 -15.25
C VAL A 165 -19.88 2.77 -14.59
N ASN A 166 -20.42 1.90 -13.72
CA ASN A 166 -21.75 2.09 -13.17
C ASN A 166 -21.76 2.76 -11.79
N GLU A 167 -20.66 2.67 -11.03
CA GLU A 167 -20.63 2.96 -9.59
C GLU A 167 -19.63 4.06 -9.19
N PHE A 168 -18.87 4.59 -10.16
CA PHE A 168 -18.01 5.77 -10.00
C PHE A 168 -18.34 6.80 -11.08
#